data_AF-A0AA45WRT5-F1
#
_entry.id   AF-A0AA45WRT5-F1
#
_cell.length_a   1.000
_cell.length_b   1.000
_cell.length_c   1.000
_cell.angle_alpha   90.00
_cell.angle_beta   90.00
_cell.angle_gamma   90.00
#
_symmetry.space_group_name_H-M   'P 1'
#
loop_
_entity.id
_entity.type
_entity.pdbx_description
1 polymer ?
#
loop_
_entity_poly.entity_id
_entity_poly.type
_entity_poly.pdbx_seq_one_letter_code
_entity_poly.pdbx_strand_id
1 'polypeptide(L)'
;MEERKARVREQAKQYHAQFKGRLDMEEYAGNTQARCEFCDKNVKPWEIRIVAASEKERWACQPCVDREGLTLSNSDQAIQFEAIRLATKWISIRG
;
A
#
# COMPACT_ATOMS: atom_id res chain seq x y z
N MET A 1 2.09 -17.09 -0.61
CA MET A 1 1.76 -15.94 0.27
C MET A 1 2.97 -15.43 1.07
N GLU A 2 3.85 -16.31 1.56
CA GLU A 2 5.08 -15.93 2.30
C GLU A 2 6.11 -15.18 1.44
N GLU A 3 6.33 -15.62 0.21
CA GLU A 3 7.30 -15.01 -0.71
C GLU A 3 6.96 -13.55 -1.06
N ARG A 4 5.67 -13.26 -1.30
CA ARG A 4 5.18 -11.89 -1.53
C ARG A 4 5.49 -10.99 -0.32
N LYS A 5 5.22 -11.47 0.90
CA LYS A 5 5.50 -10.72 2.14
C LYS A 5 6.99 -10.45 2.30
N ALA A 6 7.84 -11.41 1.94
CA ALA A 6 9.29 -11.23 1.95
C ALA A 6 9.74 -10.14 0.97
N ARG A 7 9.26 -10.19 -0.29
CA ARG A 7 9.55 -9.17 -1.32
C ARG A 7 9.09 -7.77 -0.90
N VAL A 8 7.86 -7.64 -0.41
CA VAL A 8 7.32 -6.37 0.12
C VAL A 8 8.21 -5.83 1.24
N ARG A 9 8.62 -6.68 2.20
CA ARG A 9 9.46 -6.27 3.32
C ARG A 9 10.87 -5.85 2.88
N GLU A 10 11.46 -6.56 1.93
CA GLU A 10 12.78 -6.22 1.42
C GLU A 10 12.78 -4.89 0.68
N GLN A 11 11.84 -4.70 -0.25
CA GLN A 11 11.65 -3.41 -0.93
C GLN A 11 11.32 -2.30 0.08
N ALA A 12 10.49 -2.56 1.09
CA ALA A 12 10.16 -1.58 2.11
C ALA A 12 11.40 -1.13 2.91
N LYS A 13 12.39 -2.00 3.15
CA LYS A 13 13.66 -1.60 3.79
C LYS A 13 14.45 -0.65 2.89
N GLN A 14 14.52 -0.93 1.59
CA GLN A 14 15.22 -0.08 0.62
C GLN A 14 14.54 1.29 0.54
N TYR A 15 13.21 1.31 0.37
CA TYR A 15 12.43 2.53 0.38
C TYR A 15 12.58 3.30 1.69
N HIS A 16 12.50 2.63 2.84
CA HIS A 16 12.70 3.26 4.15
C HIS A 16 14.07 3.95 4.24
N ALA A 17 15.14 3.31 3.75
CA ALA A 17 16.47 3.92 3.72
C ALA A 17 16.55 5.13 2.78
N GLN A 18 15.94 5.07 1.59
CA GLN A 18 15.88 6.19 0.64
C GLN A 18 15.06 7.38 1.17
N PHE A 19 13.99 7.07 1.88
CA PHE A 19 13.01 8.01 2.43
C PHE A 19 13.44 8.64 3.74
N LYS A 20 14.29 7.95 4.51
CA LYS A 20 14.86 8.44 5.77
C LYS A 20 15.65 9.73 5.52
N GLY A 21 15.17 10.84 6.06
CA GLY A 21 15.76 12.18 5.91
C GLY A 21 15.21 13.01 4.74
N ARG A 22 14.21 12.52 4.00
CA ARG A 22 13.59 13.25 2.86
C ARG A 22 12.08 13.46 2.96
N LEU A 23 11.35 12.82 3.87
CA LEU A 23 9.90 12.75 3.74
C LEU A 23 9.15 13.91 4.40
N ASP A 24 8.69 14.81 3.54
CA ASP A 24 7.43 15.51 3.69
C ASP A 24 6.29 14.51 3.40
N MET A 25 5.67 13.97 4.45
CA MET A 25 4.61 12.95 4.32
C MET A 25 3.32 13.52 3.74
N GLU A 26 3.15 14.84 3.72
CA GLU A 26 1.99 15.50 3.12
C GLU A 26 2.03 15.45 1.59
N GLU A 27 3.21 15.55 0.96
CA GLU A 27 3.35 15.46 -0.51
C GLU A 27 3.01 14.04 -1.04
N TYR A 28 3.43 13.00 -0.31
CA TYR A 28 3.09 11.62 -0.66
C TYR A 28 1.61 11.30 -0.42
N ALA A 29 1.03 11.84 0.66
CA ALA A 29 -0.38 11.69 0.96
C ALA A 29 -1.29 12.48 0.00
N GLY A 30 -0.86 13.67 -0.41
CA GLY A 30 -1.59 14.57 -1.31
C GLY A 30 -1.62 14.08 -2.76
N ASN A 31 -0.56 13.42 -3.23
CA ASN A 31 -0.48 12.88 -4.59
C ASN A 31 -1.15 11.50 -4.75
N THR A 32 -1.43 10.80 -3.65
CA THR A 32 -2.04 9.47 -3.71
C THR A 32 -3.53 9.57 -3.38
N GLN A 33 -4.38 9.78 -4.39
CA GLN A 33 -5.83 9.66 -4.20
C GLN A 33 -6.18 8.22 -3.81
N ALA A 34 -6.48 7.99 -2.53
CA ALA A 34 -6.77 6.68 -1.98
C ALA A 34 -8.29 6.47 -1.84
N ARG A 35 -8.98 6.44 -2.99
CA ARG A 35 -10.41 6.12 -3.06
C ARG A 35 -10.60 4.61 -3.21
N CYS A 36 -11.36 4.02 -2.30
CA CYS A 36 -11.72 2.61 -2.39
C CYS A 36 -12.78 2.39 -3.48
N GLU A 37 -12.51 1.53 -4.45
CA GLU A 37 -13.45 1.19 -5.54
C GLU A 37 -14.65 0.33 -5.07
N PHE A 38 -14.64 -0.18 -3.84
CA PHE A 38 -15.68 -1.08 -3.32
C PHE A 38 -16.69 -0.38 -2.40
N CYS A 39 -16.24 0.61 -1.62
CA CYS A 39 -17.12 1.38 -0.73
C CYS A 39 -17.19 2.85 -1.08
N ASP A 40 -16.48 3.27 -2.14
CA ASP A 40 -16.43 4.63 -2.67
C ASP A 40 -15.93 5.70 -1.68
N LYS A 41 -15.37 5.26 -0.53
CA LYS A 41 -14.83 6.14 0.49
C LYS A 41 -13.38 6.51 0.18
N ASN A 42 -13.05 7.77 0.41
CA ASN A 42 -11.67 8.19 0.56
C ASN A 42 -11.12 7.63 1.86
N VAL A 43 -10.07 6.84 1.77
CA VAL A 43 -9.31 6.31 2.90
C VAL A 43 -7.93 6.91 2.88
N LYS A 44 -7.17 6.72 3.96
CA LYS A 44 -5.77 7.17 3.93
C LYS A 44 -4.98 6.31 2.94
N PRO A 45 -3.95 6.84 2.27
CA PRO A 45 -3.12 6.07 1.34
C PRO A 45 -2.51 4.81 1.94
N TRP A 46 -2.31 4.79 3.26
CA TRP A 46 -1.83 3.61 3.96
C TRP A 46 -2.93 2.61 4.36
N GLU A 47 -4.19 2.88 4.07
CA GLU A 47 -5.29 1.96 4.33
C GLU A 47 -5.80 1.29 3.04
N ILE A 48 -5.34 1.77 1.88
CA ILE A 48 -5.69 1.20 0.58
C ILE A 48 -4.72 0.09 0.17
N ARG A 49 -5.23 -0.88 -0.59
CA ARG A 49 -4.57 -2.11 -1.03
C ARG A 49 -4.94 -2.35 -2.49
N ILE A 50 -4.01 -2.87 -3.28
CA ILE A 50 -4.29 -3.31 -4.64
C ILE A 50 -4.66 -4.79 -4.59
N VAL A 51 -5.87 -5.12 -5.04
CA VAL A 51 -6.43 -6.47 -5.07
C VAL A 51 -6.56 -6.99 -6.50
N ALA A 52 -6.47 -8.29 -6.67
CA ALA A 52 -6.77 -8.97 -7.92
C ALA A 52 -8.30 -9.11 -8.05
N ALA A 53 -8.91 -8.53 -9.08
CA ALA A 53 -10.34 -8.60 -9.32
C ALA A 53 -10.64 -9.00 -10.78
N SER A 54 -11.01 -10.27 -10.99
CA SER A 54 -11.36 -10.92 -12.26
C SER A 54 -10.33 -10.72 -13.40
N GLU A 55 -10.28 -9.53 -13.99
CA GLU A 55 -9.47 -9.20 -15.18
C GLU A 55 -8.59 -7.95 -14.98
N LYS A 56 -8.74 -7.25 -13.85
CA LYS A 56 -7.96 -6.04 -13.56
C LYS A 56 -7.64 -5.89 -12.07
N GLU A 57 -6.63 -5.08 -11.80
CA GLU A 57 -6.31 -4.66 -10.45
C GLU A 57 -7.31 -3.61 -9.98
N ARG A 58 -7.68 -3.68 -8.70
CA ARG A 58 -8.57 -2.72 -8.07
C ARG A 58 -8.01 -2.22 -6.75
N TRP A 59 -8.42 -1.02 -6.37
CA TRP A 59 -8.04 -0.37 -5.13
C TRP A 59 -9.12 -0.58 -4.06
N ALA A 60 -8.79 -1.29 -3.00
CA ALA A 60 -9.70 -1.63 -1.92
C ALA A 60 -9.12 -1.18 -0.57
N CYS A 61 -9.95 -0.58 0.28
CA CYS A 61 -9.53 -0.33 1.66
C CYS A 61 -9.47 -1.66 2.44
N GLN A 62 -8.60 -1.72 3.45
CA GLN A 62 -8.42 -2.92 4.28
C GLN A 62 -9.75 -3.53 4.78
N PRO A 63 -10.73 -2.74 5.29
CA PRO A 63 -12.03 -3.30 5.68
C PRO A 63 -12.80 -3.98 4.54
N CYS A 64 -12.72 -3.48 3.31
CA CYS A 64 -13.36 -4.12 2.16
C CYS A 64 -12.62 -5.39 1.75
N VAL A 65 -11.28 -5.40 1.85
CA VAL A 65 -10.48 -6.60 1.61
C VAL A 65 -10.88 -7.71 2.57
N ASP A 66 -11.00 -7.39 3.86
CA ASP A 66 -11.34 -8.37 4.89
C ASP A 66 -12.80 -8.85 4.77
N ARG A 67 -13.74 -7.94 4.51
CA ARG A 67 -15.17 -8.26 4.40
C ARG A 67 -15.51 -9.11 3.18
N GLU A 68 -14.95 -8.77 2.03
CA GLU A 68 -15.25 -9.44 0.75
C GLU A 68 -14.28 -10.61 0.45
N GLY A 69 -13.26 -10.83 1.31
CA GLY A 69 -12.26 -11.88 1.11
C GLY A 69 -11.38 -11.66 -0.14
N LEU A 70 -11.04 -10.40 -0.45
CA LEU A 70 -10.33 -10.05 -1.69
C LEU A 70 -8.88 -10.53 -1.64
N THR A 71 -8.43 -11.14 -2.74
CA THR A 71 -7.03 -11.55 -2.86
C THR A 71 -6.17 -10.35 -3.23
N LEU A 72 -5.08 -10.12 -2.48
CA LEU A 72 -4.11 -9.08 -2.81
C LEU A 72 -3.42 -9.37 -4.15
N SER A 73 -3.21 -8.34 -4.96
CA SER A 73 -2.52 -8.50 -6.23
C SER A 73 -1.05 -8.88 -6.02
N ASN A 74 -0.53 -9.73 -6.91
CA ASN A 74 0.88 -10.14 -6.98
C ASN A 74 1.66 -9.39 -8.07
N SER A 75 1.06 -8.38 -8.71
CA SER A 75 1.78 -7.55 -9.70
C SER A 75 2.94 -6.81 -9.03
N ASP A 76 3.95 -6.46 -9.83
CA ASP A 76 5.08 -5.69 -9.32
C ASP A 76 4.64 -4.30 -8.80
N GLN A 77 3.68 -3.67 -9.49
CA GLN A 77 3.08 -2.40 -9.06
C GLN A 77 2.41 -2.51 -7.68
N ALA A 78 1.63 -3.58 -7.44
CA ALA A 78 1.01 -3.81 -6.15
C ALA A 78 2.03 -4.06 -5.04
N ILE A 79 3.11 -4.79 -5.33
CA ILE A 79 4.19 -5.06 -4.39
C ILE A 79 4.93 -3.76 -4.06
N GLN A 80 5.30 -2.96 -5.06
CA GLN A 80 5.97 -1.66 -4.90
C GLN A 80 5.14 -0.70 -4.07
N PHE A 81 3.84 -0.55 -4.39
CA PHE A 81 2.92 0.29 -3.62
C PHE A 81 2.88 -0.14 -2.15
N GLU A 82 2.75 -1.44 -1.91
CA GLU A 82 2.66 -1.97 -0.55
C GLU A 82 3.98 -1.82 0.24
N ALA A 83 5.11 -1.91 -0.47
CA ALA A 83 6.45 -1.72 0.09
C ALA A 83 6.69 -0.26 0.49
N ILE A 84 6.34 0.69 -0.39
CA ILE A 84 6.41 2.13 -0.09
C ILE A 84 5.51 2.45 1.10
N ARG A 85 4.27 1.96 1.10
CA ARG A 85 3.32 2.12 2.21
C ARG A 85 3.90 1.66 3.53
N LEU A 86 4.54 0.48 3.54
CA LEU A 86 5.14 -0.10 4.73
C LEU A 86 6.35 0.71 5.20
N ALA A 87 7.19 1.16 4.26
CA ALA A 87 8.33 2.03 4.53
C ALA A 87 7.90 3.35 5.17
N THR A 88 6.90 4.02 4.60
CA THR A 88 6.34 5.27 5.13
C THR A 88 5.78 5.06 6.54
N LYS A 89 4.99 3.99 6.75
CA LYS A 89 4.48 3.64 8.09
C LYS A 89 5.60 3.44 9.12
N TRP A 90 6.71 2.80 8.74
CA TRP A 90 7.86 2.62 9.64
C TRP A 90 8.53 3.94 10.02
N ILE A 91 8.57 4.91 9.10
CA ILE A 91 9.07 6.26 9.39
C ILE A 91 8.11 6.99 10.33
N SER A 92 6.79 6.94 10.07
CA SER A 92 5.78 7.63 10.90
C SER A 92 5.68 7.13 12.35
N ILE A 93 6.06 5.87 12.61
CA ILE A 93 5.97 5.26 13.96
C ILE A 93 7.25 5.47 14.77
N ARG A 94 8.39 5.74 14.12
CA ARG A 94 9.71 5.92 14.76
C ARG A 94 10.18 7.38 14.82
N GLY A 95 9.48 8.30 14.16
CA GLY A 95 9.67 9.74 14.27
C GLY A 95 9.08 10.30 15.56
#